data_AF-A0AAV6YBS6-F1
#
_entry.id   AF-A0AAV6YBS6-F1
#
_cell.length_a   1.000
_cell.length_b   1.000
_cell.length_c   1.000
_cell.angle_alpha   90.00
_cell.angle_beta   90.00
_cell.angle_gamma   90.00
#
_symmetry.space_group_name_H-M   'P 1'
#
loop_
_entity.id
_entity.type
_entity.pdbx_description
1 polymer ?
#
loop_
_entity_poly.entity_id
_entity_poly.type
_entity_poly.pdbx_seq_one_letter_code
_entity_poly.pdbx_strand_id
1 'polypeptide(L)'
;MSRKEECCLVSDLSEGMENFEVRVMNGVDDEKPKSFSYLTKVLYPYHVKALQESGCDCTNGCSNCKCLFKNGGEIPFTEKGAIIGPKPIIYECGPSCKCPPSCMNRVGQSGSRIQLEVFRTGSGGWGVRSQSYISSGSFVCEYIGQLKQVKDNYLGEGTLVGKKERGLALDTKKSGNVARFICQSDDLPNLFAQRVLYDHDDLRMPHIMFFATKDIPPLQELSYEYDYDDPLAYQLF
;
A
#
# COMPACT_ATOMS: atom_id res chain seq x y z
N MET A 1 20.96 -22.76 18.95
CA MET A 1 20.16 -23.37 17.86
C MET A 1 20.87 -23.05 16.55
N SER A 2 21.25 -24.06 15.75
CA SER A 2 21.86 -23.81 14.44
C SER A 2 20.82 -23.13 13.54
N ARG A 3 21.15 -21.99 12.92
CA ARG A 3 20.28 -21.39 11.90
C ARG A 3 20.10 -22.43 10.79
N LYS A 4 18.85 -22.79 10.48
CA LYS A 4 18.58 -23.51 9.22
C LYS A 4 19.01 -22.57 8.07
N GLU A 5 19.52 -23.15 6.99
CA GLU A 5 19.75 -22.40 5.77
C GLU A 5 18.40 -21.83 5.28
N GLU A 6 18.38 -20.55 4.89
CA GLU A 6 17.15 -19.92 4.43
C GLU A 6 16.77 -20.51 3.06
N CYS A 7 15.55 -21.04 2.98
CA CYS A 7 15.05 -21.70 1.78
C CYS A 7 13.81 -20.98 1.23
N CYS A 8 13.64 -21.03 -0.10
CA CYS A 8 12.45 -20.53 -0.76
C CYS A 8 11.35 -21.60 -0.72
N LEU A 9 10.27 -21.34 0.03
CA LEU A 9 9.14 -22.25 0.19
C LEU A 9 8.07 -22.10 -0.90
N VAL A 10 7.94 -20.88 -1.42
CA VAL A 10 7.03 -20.53 -2.52
C VAL A 10 7.80 -19.59 -3.45
N SER A 11 7.92 -19.98 -4.72
CA SER A 11 8.66 -19.22 -5.73
C SER A 11 7.96 -17.91 -6.09
N ASP A 12 6.63 -17.89 -6.11
CA ASP A 12 5.87 -16.66 -6.30
C ASP A 12 4.49 -16.77 -5.65
N LEU A 13 4.28 -15.99 -4.59
CA LEU A 13 3.03 -15.88 -3.86
C LEU A 13 1.93 -15.17 -4.67
N SER A 14 2.33 -14.35 -5.65
CA SER A 14 1.40 -13.62 -6.52
C SER A 14 0.91 -14.44 -7.71
N GLU A 15 1.50 -15.61 -7.97
CA GLU A 15 1.18 -16.48 -9.11
C GLU A 15 1.21 -15.73 -10.46
N GLY A 16 2.21 -14.85 -10.65
CA GLY A 16 2.42 -14.06 -11.86
C GLY A 16 1.51 -12.83 -11.99
N MET A 17 0.77 -12.48 -10.94
CA MET A 17 -0.10 -11.29 -10.96
C MET A 17 0.66 -9.98 -10.73
N GLU A 18 1.79 -10.02 -10.02
CA GLU A 18 2.67 -8.87 -9.84
C GLU A 18 3.74 -8.80 -10.95
N ASN A 19 4.36 -7.64 -11.11
CA ASN A 19 5.46 -7.46 -12.07
C ASN A 19 6.74 -8.23 -11.69
N PHE A 20 6.84 -8.67 -10.43
CA PHE A 20 7.98 -9.39 -9.88
C PHE A 20 7.49 -10.55 -9.00
N GLU A 21 8.26 -11.63 -8.95
CA GLU A 21 7.98 -12.77 -8.07
C GLU A 21 8.03 -12.35 -6.60
N VAL A 22 6.94 -12.61 -5.87
CA VAL A 22 6.85 -12.41 -4.42
C VAL A 22 7.24 -13.70 -3.73
N ARG A 23 8.54 -13.89 -3.51
CA ARG A 23 9.07 -15.11 -2.88
C ARG A 23 8.69 -15.22 -1.41
N VAL A 24 8.50 -16.45 -0.94
CA VAL A 24 8.34 -16.78 0.48
C VAL A 24 9.59 -17.50 0.98
N MET A 25 10.32 -16.86 1.90
CA MET A 25 11.59 -17.34 2.44
C MET A 25 11.40 -17.84 3.89
N ASN A 26 12.01 -18.97 4.23
CA ASN A 26 11.99 -19.49 5.60
C ASN A 26 13.35 -20.12 5.97
N GLY A 27 13.98 -19.60 7.01
CA GLY A 27 15.20 -20.16 7.63
C GLY A 27 15.03 -20.45 9.12
N VAL A 28 13.78 -20.45 9.63
CA VAL A 28 13.46 -20.58 11.06
C VAL A 28 12.81 -21.93 11.35
N ASP A 29 11.76 -22.28 10.61
CA ASP A 29 10.96 -23.49 10.80
C ASP A 29 10.49 -24.06 9.44
N ASP A 30 9.53 -24.99 9.47
CA ASP A 30 8.94 -25.59 8.25
C ASP A 30 7.52 -25.05 7.97
N GLU A 31 7.14 -23.93 8.61
CA GLU A 31 5.81 -23.33 8.46
C GLU A 31 5.67 -22.63 7.11
N LYS A 32 4.45 -22.66 6.54
CA LYS A 32 4.06 -21.93 5.33
C LYS A 32 3.00 -20.87 5.65
N PRO A 33 2.94 -19.76 4.90
CA PRO A 33 1.86 -18.79 5.07
C PRO A 33 0.50 -19.47 4.83
N LYS A 34 -0.51 -19.07 5.62
CA LYS A 34 -1.89 -19.53 5.40
C LYS A 34 -2.35 -19.12 4.00
N SER A 35 -3.04 -20.01 3.30
CA SER A 35 -3.58 -19.74 1.96
C SER A 35 -4.59 -18.59 1.98
N PHE A 36 -4.52 -17.73 0.97
CA PHE A 36 -5.41 -16.60 0.71
C PHE A 36 -5.44 -16.34 -0.80
N SER A 37 -6.43 -15.58 -1.28
CA SER A 37 -6.47 -15.17 -2.69
C SER A 37 -5.65 -13.91 -2.89
N TYR A 38 -4.60 -13.97 -3.71
CA TYR A 38 -3.79 -12.79 -3.99
C TYR A 38 -4.56 -11.81 -4.89
N LEU A 39 -4.48 -10.51 -4.59
CA LEU A 39 -5.16 -9.42 -5.30
C LEU A 39 -4.16 -8.34 -5.69
N THR A 40 -4.35 -7.72 -6.85
CA THR A 40 -3.55 -6.57 -7.31
C THR A 40 -4.34 -5.27 -7.38
N LYS A 41 -5.62 -5.31 -7.02
CA LYS A 41 -6.51 -4.14 -6.93
C LYS A 41 -7.48 -4.31 -5.77
N VAL A 42 -7.84 -3.19 -5.13
CA VAL A 42 -8.89 -3.17 -4.10
C VAL A 42 -10.22 -3.62 -4.71
N LEU A 43 -10.91 -4.52 -4.02
CA LEU A 43 -12.25 -4.96 -4.42
C LEU A 43 -13.30 -4.09 -3.73
N TYR A 44 -13.97 -3.24 -4.51
CA TYR A 44 -15.05 -2.39 -4.03
C TYR A 44 -16.40 -3.13 -4.01
N PRO A 45 -17.33 -2.77 -3.09
CA PRO A 45 -18.69 -3.31 -3.13
C PRO A 45 -19.43 -2.87 -4.40
N TYR A 46 -20.14 -3.80 -5.05
CA TYR A 46 -20.88 -3.57 -6.32
C TYR A 46 -21.81 -2.35 -6.33
N HIS A 47 -22.32 -1.93 -5.17
CA HIS A 47 -23.28 -0.84 -5.05
C HIS A 47 -22.61 0.54 -4.88
N VAL A 48 -21.29 0.60 -4.72
CA VAL A 48 -20.58 1.87 -4.66
C VAL A 48 -20.21 2.30 -6.06
N LYS A 49 -20.96 3.25 -6.61
CA LYS A 49 -20.55 3.92 -7.84
C LYS A 49 -19.38 4.86 -7.50
N ALA A 50 -18.21 4.56 -8.03
CA ALA A 50 -17.12 5.53 -8.10
C ALA A 50 -17.65 6.79 -8.80
N LEU A 51 -17.83 7.88 -8.04
CA LEU A 51 -18.01 9.19 -8.64
C LEU A 51 -16.66 9.54 -9.26
N GLN A 52 -16.63 9.57 -10.59
CA GLN A 52 -15.44 9.92 -11.33
C GLN A 52 -15.62 11.37 -11.80
N GLU A 53 -14.94 12.30 -11.16
CA GLU A 53 -14.91 13.67 -11.67
C GLU A 53 -14.11 13.73 -12.98
N SER A 54 -14.30 14.83 -13.70
CA SER A 54 -13.49 15.10 -14.89
C SER A 54 -12.00 15.17 -14.52
N GLY A 55 -11.14 14.44 -15.23
CA GLY A 55 -9.67 14.50 -15.07
C GLY A 55 -9.03 15.60 -15.90
N CYS A 56 -7.76 15.95 -15.63
CA CYS A 56 -7.10 17.11 -16.26
C CYS A 56 -6.91 16.95 -17.76
N ASP A 57 -6.81 18.08 -18.48
CA ASP A 57 -6.60 18.10 -19.92
C ASP A 57 -5.12 18.28 -20.31
N CYS A 58 -4.20 18.17 -19.37
CA CYS A 58 -2.77 18.31 -19.61
C CYS A 58 -2.28 17.21 -20.54
N THR A 59 -1.47 17.52 -21.55
CA THR A 59 -0.95 16.53 -22.53
C THR A 59 0.53 16.21 -22.35
N ASN A 60 1.30 17.06 -21.68
CA ASN A 60 2.76 16.92 -21.48
C ASN A 60 3.14 16.86 -20.00
N GLY A 61 2.34 16.17 -19.19
CA GLY A 61 2.47 16.14 -17.72
C GLY A 61 1.60 17.19 -17.03
N CYS A 62 1.21 16.92 -15.78
CA CYS A 62 0.30 17.78 -15.01
C CYS A 62 1.05 19.08 -14.59
N SER A 63 0.65 20.24 -15.11
CA SER A 63 1.12 21.58 -14.71
C SER A 63 -0.04 22.56 -14.65
N ASN A 64 -0.14 23.38 -13.60
CA ASN A 64 -1.25 24.33 -13.34
C ASN A 64 -2.65 23.78 -13.75
N CYS A 65 -3.07 22.68 -13.13
CA CYS A 65 -4.32 21.99 -13.49
C CYS A 65 -5.13 21.61 -12.26
N LYS A 66 -6.36 21.14 -12.46
CA LYS A 66 -7.26 20.75 -11.36
C LYS A 66 -6.69 19.67 -10.44
N CYS A 67 -5.85 18.75 -10.94
CA CYS A 67 -5.19 17.76 -10.09
C CYS A 67 -4.18 18.42 -9.14
N LEU A 68 -3.43 19.42 -9.59
CA LEU A 68 -2.53 20.19 -8.72
C LEU A 68 -3.34 21.02 -7.73
N PHE A 69 -4.44 21.65 -8.16
CA PHE A 69 -5.33 22.40 -7.27
C PHE A 69 -5.85 21.53 -6.12
N LYS A 70 -6.28 20.28 -6.41
CA LYS A 70 -6.68 19.30 -5.38
C LYS A 70 -5.56 18.98 -4.37
N ASN A 71 -4.29 19.12 -4.76
CA ASN A 71 -3.14 18.92 -3.89
C ASN A 71 -2.60 20.21 -3.24
N GLY A 72 -3.33 21.34 -3.32
CA GLY A 72 -2.89 22.63 -2.76
C GLY A 72 -2.00 23.45 -3.70
N GLY A 73 -2.03 23.17 -5.00
CA GLY A 73 -1.30 23.91 -6.04
C GLY A 73 0.03 23.27 -6.46
N GLU A 74 0.44 22.18 -5.83
CA GLU A 74 1.76 21.55 -6.03
C GLU A 74 1.64 20.05 -6.35
N ILE A 75 2.64 19.51 -7.06
CA ILE A 75 2.78 18.06 -7.24
C ILE A 75 3.39 17.48 -5.95
N PRO A 76 2.76 16.49 -5.29
CA PRO A 76 3.24 15.94 -4.02
C PRO A 76 4.41 14.95 -4.16
N PHE A 77 4.99 14.83 -5.36
CA PHE A 77 6.05 13.90 -5.70
C PHE A 77 7.20 14.59 -6.41
N THR A 78 8.41 14.08 -6.18
CA THR A 78 9.61 14.43 -6.94
C THR A 78 9.57 13.81 -8.34
N GLU A 79 10.47 14.23 -9.22
CA GLU A 79 10.61 13.67 -10.58
C GLU A 79 10.91 12.16 -10.58
N LYS A 80 11.54 11.65 -9.51
CA LYS A 80 11.85 10.23 -9.34
C LYS A 80 10.67 9.44 -8.72
N GLY A 81 9.55 10.08 -8.44
CA GLY A 81 8.37 9.47 -7.84
C GLY A 81 8.44 9.31 -6.31
N ALA A 82 9.45 9.89 -5.65
CA ALA A 82 9.47 9.94 -4.19
C ALA A 82 8.48 10.98 -3.66
N ILE A 83 7.76 10.68 -2.59
CA ILE A 83 6.84 11.61 -1.92
C ILE A 83 7.63 12.76 -1.27
N ILE A 84 7.15 13.99 -1.44
CA ILE A 84 7.80 15.19 -0.85
C ILE A 84 7.53 15.27 0.66
N GLY A 85 6.35 14.84 1.08
CA GLY A 85 5.96 14.78 2.48
C GLY A 85 4.54 14.24 2.64
N PRO A 86 4.16 13.76 3.84
CA PRO A 86 2.83 13.25 4.12
C PRO A 86 1.78 14.35 3.95
N LYS A 87 0.59 13.97 3.48
CA LYS A 87 -0.60 14.84 3.41
C LYS A 87 -1.81 14.07 3.95
N PRO A 88 -2.86 14.74 4.45
CA PRO A 88 -4.10 14.05 4.84
C PRO A 88 -4.68 13.20 3.71
N ILE A 89 -4.52 13.66 2.46
CA ILE A 89 -4.84 12.92 1.24
C ILE A 89 -4.03 13.47 0.06
N ILE A 90 -3.64 12.58 -0.85
CA ILE A 90 -3.02 12.91 -2.13
C ILE A 90 -3.98 12.58 -3.27
N TYR A 91 -4.04 13.44 -4.28
CA TYR A 91 -4.82 13.21 -5.49
C TYR A 91 -3.89 12.99 -6.69
N GLU A 92 -3.78 11.76 -7.16
CA GLU A 92 -3.06 11.49 -8.41
C GLU A 92 -3.90 11.84 -9.64
N CYS A 93 -3.24 12.03 -10.78
CA CYS A 93 -3.93 12.16 -12.06
C CYS A 93 -4.53 10.76 -12.41
N GLY A 94 -5.84 10.68 -12.57
CA GLY A 94 -6.60 9.42 -12.75
C GLY A 94 -6.83 8.94 -14.19
N PRO A 95 -7.67 7.91 -14.40
CA PRO A 95 -8.05 7.41 -15.74
C PRO A 95 -8.73 8.48 -16.62
N SER A 96 -9.48 9.40 -16.02
CA SER A 96 -10.12 10.52 -16.73
C SER A 96 -9.15 11.64 -17.14
N CYS A 97 -7.88 11.59 -16.74
CA CYS A 97 -6.88 12.60 -17.08
C CYS A 97 -6.21 12.30 -18.41
N LYS A 98 -5.98 13.33 -19.23
CA LYS A 98 -5.30 13.23 -20.55
C LYS A 98 -3.77 13.21 -20.45
N CYS A 99 -3.21 13.40 -19.26
CA CYS A 99 -1.77 13.41 -19.06
C CYS A 99 -1.18 12.00 -19.24
N PRO A 100 0.06 11.91 -19.73
CA PRO A 100 0.67 10.63 -20.08
C PRO A 100 0.90 9.76 -18.83
N PRO A 101 1.11 8.44 -19.00
CA PRO A 101 1.51 7.55 -17.90
C PRO A 101 2.79 8.00 -17.18
N SER A 102 3.68 8.72 -17.87
CA SER A 102 4.90 9.31 -17.29
C SER A 102 4.67 10.58 -16.47
N CYS A 103 3.42 11.00 -16.26
CA CYS A 103 3.10 12.16 -15.44
C CYS A 103 3.63 11.96 -14.01
N MET A 104 4.34 12.96 -13.47
CA MET A 104 4.87 12.94 -12.09
C MET A 104 3.78 12.75 -11.01
N ASN A 105 2.52 13.06 -11.34
CA ASN A 105 1.39 12.84 -10.45
C ASN A 105 0.69 11.48 -10.71
N ARG A 106 1.44 10.44 -11.10
CA ARG A 106 0.99 9.04 -11.26
C ARG A 106 2.03 8.08 -10.67
N VAL A 107 2.12 8.01 -9.34
CA VAL A 107 3.16 7.21 -8.66
C VAL A 107 2.60 5.86 -8.22
N GLY A 108 1.67 5.84 -7.28
CA GLY A 108 1.15 4.60 -6.70
C GLY A 108 0.41 3.74 -7.70
N GLN A 109 -0.39 4.35 -8.58
CA GLN A 109 -1.13 3.63 -9.62
C GLN A 109 -0.23 2.96 -10.68
N SER A 110 1.04 3.38 -10.76
CA SER A 110 2.02 2.81 -11.71
C SER A 110 2.61 1.48 -11.22
N GLY A 111 2.25 1.04 -10.01
CA GLY A 111 2.76 -0.17 -9.39
C GLY A 111 4.14 0.00 -8.79
N SER A 112 4.47 -0.88 -7.84
CA SER A 112 5.78 -0.86 -7.18
C SER A 112 6.89 -1.32 -8.13
N ARG A 113 8.07 -0.73 -7.97
CA ARG A 113 9.31 -1.15 -8.62
C ARG A 113 10.26 -1.87 -7.66
N ILE A 114 9.83 -2.05 -6.42
CA ILE A 114 10.63 -2.65 -5.36
C ILE A 114 10.26 -4.12 -5.29
N GLN A 115 11.23 -5.00 -5.52
CA GLN A 115 11.03 -6.43 -5.33
C GLN A 115 10.94 -6.73 -3.82
N LEU A 116 9.78 -7.20 -3.39
CA LEU A 116 9.47 -7.58 -2.02
C LEU A 116 9.48 -9.10 -1.88
N GLU A 117 9.86 -9.57 -0.72
CA GLU A 117 9.73 -10.98 -0.32
C GLU A 117 9.10 -11.08 1.06
N VAL A 118 8.32 -12.14 1.26
CA VAL A 118 7.77 -12.52 2.55
C VAL A 118 8.78 -13.44 3.23
N PHE A 119 9.09 -13.20 4.50
CA PHE A 119 10.03 -14.03 5.25
C PHE A 119 9.49 -14.45 6.61
N ARG A 120 9.91 -15.61 7.09
CA ARG A 120 9.59 -16.09 8.43
C ARG A 120 10.39 -15.33 9.49
N THR A 121 9.72 -14.67 10.42
CA THR A 121 10.38 -13.89 11.47
C THR A 121 10.87 -14.79 12.61
N GLY A 122 11.87 -14.32 13.37
CA GLY A 122 12.36 -15.03 14.56
C GLY A 122 11.34 -15.11 15.70
N SER A 123 10.31 -14.26 15.67
CA SER A 123 9.21 -14.24 16.65
C SER A 123 8.07 -15.22 16.32
N GLY A 124 8.16 -15.97 15.21
CA GLY A 124 7.15 -16.95 14.80
C GLY A 124 6.02 -16.38 13.94
N GLY A 125 6.21 -15.19 13.37
CA GLY A 125 5.29 -14.55 12.42
C GLY A 125 5.84 -14.53 10.99
N TRP A 126 5.15 -13.79 10.13
CA TRP A 126 5.60 -13.49 8.76
C TRP A 126 5.81 -11.98 8.64
N GLY A 127 6.92 -11.59 8.02
CA GLY A 127 7.27 -10.21 7.75
C GLY A 127 7.52 -9.99 6.26
N VAL A 128 7.71 -8.73 5.86
CA VAL A 128 8.11 -8.36 4.50
C VAL A 128 9.46 -7.65 4.55
N ARG A 129 10.30 -7.90 3.56
CA ARG A 129 11.57 -7.17 3.36
C ARG A 129 11.86 -7.00 1.88
N SER A 130 12.83 -6.16 1.53
CA SER A 130 13.36 -6.09 0.16
C SER A 130 14.81 -6.58 0.12
N GLN A 131 15.21 -7.20 -0.98
CA GLN A 131 16.61 -7.54 -1.25
C GLN A 131 17.43 -6.34 -1.72
N SER A 132 16.76 -5.26 -2.11
CA SER A 132 17.41 -4.04 -2.58
C SER A 132 17.23 -2.92 -1.56
N TYR A 133 18.11 -1.93 -1.66
CA TYR A 133 18.00 -0.71 -0.89
C TYR A 133 16.76 0.08 -1.30
N ILE A 134 16.03 0.63 -0.33
CA ILE A 134 14.88 1.50 -0.57
C ILE A 134 15.24 2.91 -0.10
N SER A 135 15.23 3.88 -1.01
CA SER A 135 15.46 5.28 -0.66
C SER A 135 14.26 5.88 0.08
N SER A 136 14.53 6.80 1.01
CA SER A 136 13.51 7.59 1.69
C SER A 136 12.52 8.22 0.70
N GLY A 137 11.23 8.19 1.05
CA GLY A 137 10.13 8.70 0.25
C GLY A 137 9.71 7.80 -0.92
N SER A 138 10.35 6.66 -1.15
CA SER A 138 9.94 5.74 -2.23
C SER A 138 8.58 5.11 -1.95
N PHE A 139 7.73 5.01 -2.98
CA PHE A 139 6.53 4.19 -2.94
C PHE A 139 6.90 2.70 -2.86
N VAL A 140 6.36 2.00 -1.87
CA VAL A 140 6.70 0.59 -1.58
C VAL A 140 5.64 -0.37 -2.08
N CYS A 141 4.39 -0.23 -1.65
CA CYS A 141 3.26 -1.00 -2.16
C CYS A 141 1.93 -0.39 -1.67
N GLU A 142 0.83 -0.78 -2.32
CA GLU A 142 -0.52 -0.50 -1.83
C GLU A 142 -0.94 -1.59 -0.83
N TYR A 143 -1.71 -1.25 0.20
CA TYR A 143 -2.36 -2.24 1.07
C TYR A 143 -3.70 -2.64 0.47
N ILE A 144 -3.75 -3.84 -0.10
CA ILE A 144 -4.87 -4.29 -0.93
C ILE A 144 -5.72 -5.32 -0.18
N GLY A 145 -7.03 -5.16 -0.29
CA GLY A 145 -8.02 -6.09 0.26
C GLY A 145 -9.40 -5.90 -0.36
N GLN A 146 -10.40 -6.49 0.30
CA GLN A 146 -11.80 -6.29 -0.05
C GLN A 146 -12.42 -5.23 0.85
N LEU A 147 -12.91 -4.15 0.24
CA LEU A 147 -13.65 -3.14 0.97
C LEU A 147 -15.06 -3.67 1.28
N LYS A 148 -15.43 -3.65 2.56
CA LYS A 148 -16.69 -4.22 3.08
C LYS A 148 -17.45 -3.21 3.90
N GLN A 149 -18.77 -3.28 3.82
CA GLN A 149 -19.62 -2.50 4.72
C GLN A 149 -19.65 -3.16 6.10
N VAL A 150 -19.17 -2.44 7.12
CA VAL A 150 -19.17 -2.87 8.53
C VAL A 150 -20.33 -2.18 9.24
N LYS A 151 -21.17 -2.97 9.90
CA LYS A 151 -22.35 -2.48 10.61
C LYS A 151 -22.10 -2.20 12.10
N ASP A 152 -21.17 -2.90 12.76
CA ASP A 152 -20.82 -2.71 14.19
C ASP A 152 -19.43 -3.32 14.54
N ASN A 153 -18.88 -2.90 15.70
CA ASN A 153 -17.48 -2.97 16.22
C ASN A 153 -16.75 -4.34 16.34
N TYR A 154 -17.22 -5.43 15.74
CA TYR A 154 -16.46 -6.70 15.76
C TYR A 154 -15.49 -6.76 14.59
N LEU A 155 -14.30 -6.24 14.86
CA LEU A 155 -13.18 -6.25 13.94
C LEU A 155 -12.19 -7.31 14.42
N GLY A 156 -11.48 -7.93 13.50
CA GLY A 156 -10.46 -8.90 13.88
C GLY A 156 -9.34 -8.91 12.86
N GLU A 157 -8.26 -9.59 13.23
CA GLU A 157 -6.92 -9.45 12.64
C GLU A 157 -6.88 -9.32 11.11
N GLY A 158 -6.31 -8.23 10.60
CA GLY A 158 -6.20 -7.93 9.17
C GLY A 158 -7.32 -7.08 8.59
N THR A 159 -8.04 -6.32 9.43
CA THR A 159 -9.09 -5.38 8.98
C THR A 159 -8.68 -3.92 9.25
N LEU A 160 -8.49 -3.10 8.21
CA LEU A 160 -8.24 -1.65 8.32
C LEU A 160 -9.56 -0.86 8.35
N VAL A 161 -9.80 -0.03 9.37
CA VAL A 161 -11.04 0.79 9.51
C VAL A 161 -10.76 2.26 9.74
N GLY A 162 -11.24 3.14 8.87
CA GLY A 162 -11.14 4.59 9.09
C GLY A 162 -11.94 5.03 10.32
N LYS A 163 -11.26 5.64 11.30
CA LYS A 163 -11.79 6.04 12.63
C LYS A 163 -13.12 6.84 12.63
N LYS A 164 -13.52 7.48 11.52
CA LYS A 164 -14.63 8.45 11.51
C LYS A 164 -15.68 8.31 10.41
N GLU A 165 -15.53 7.41 9.45
CA GLU A 165 -16.43 7.39 8.28
C GLU A 165 -17.11 6.04 8.04
N ARG A 166 -18.36 5.97 8.54
CA ARG A 166 -19.51 5.28 7.91
C ARG A 166 -19.22 3.87 7.38
N GLY A 167 -18.88 2.96 8.28
CA GLY A 167 -19.12 1.54 8.10
C GLY A 167 -18.50 0.95 6.83
N LEU A 168 -17.30 1.38 6.43
CA LEU A 168 -16.49 0.70 5.41
C LEU A 168 -15.14 0.30 6.01
N ALA A 169 -14.68 -0.91 5.71
CA ALA A 169 -13.41 -1.46 6.18
C ALA A 169 -12.73 -2.27 5.08
N LEU A 170 -11.41 -2.20 5.02
CA LEU A 170 -10.63 -3.02 4.09
C LEU A 170 -10.23 -4.33 4.79
N ASP A 171 -10.81 -5.44 4.34
CA ASP A 171 -10.57 -6.79 4.88
C ASP A 171 -9.55 -7.53 4.02
N THR A 172 -8.44 -7.94 4.65
CA THR A 172 -7.32 -8.67 4.01
C THR A 172 -7.19 -10.13 4.46
N LYS A 173 -8.16 -10.64 5.24
CA LYS A 173 -8.09 -11.99 5.82
C LYS A 173 -8.10 -13.09 4.77
N LYS A 174 -9.01 -12.97 3.81
CA LYS A 174 -9.24 -13.97 2.76
C LYS A 174 -8.57 -13.59 1.43
N SER A 175 -8.35 -12.31 1.21
CA SER A 175 -7.85 -11.81 -0.07
C SER A 175 -7.10 -10.50 0.12
N GLY A 176 -5.94 -10.35 -0.51
CA GLY A 176 -5.10 -9.17 -0.40
C GLY A 176 -3.78 -9.35 -1.16
N ASN A 177 -2.81 -8.45 -0.99
CA ASN A 177 -1.50 -8.57 -1.62
C ASN A 177 -0.39 -8.82 -0.58
N VAL A 178 0.88 -8.71 -0.99
CA VAL A 178 2.04 -8.84 -0.10
C VAL A 178 1.99 -7.93 1.14
N ALA A 179 1.35 -6.76 1.04
CA ALA A 179 1.33 -5.77 2.11
C ALA A 179 0.64 -6.26 3.39
N ARG A 180 -0.22 -7.29 3.31
CA ARG A 180 -0.87 -7.92 4.48
C ARG A 180 0.11 -8.58 5.46
N PHE A 181 1.35 -8.81 5.04
CA PHE A 181 2.41 -9.38 5.86
C PHE A 181 3.35 -8.31 6.46
N ILE A 182 3.13 -7.03 6.17
CA ILE A 182 3.92 -5.95 6.78
C ILE A 182 3.44 -5.80 8.22
N CYS A 183 4.36 -5.87 9.18
CA CYS A 183 4.02 -5.77 10.58
C CYS A 183 3.81 -4.31 11.00
N GLN A 184 2.91 -4.09 11.96
CA GLN A 184 2.87 -2.83 12.69
C GLN A 184 4.00 -2.81 13.72
N SER A 185 4.65 -1.67 13.89
CA SER A 185 5.65 -1.50 14.95
C SER A 185 5.62 -0.08 15.51
N ASP A 186 5.58 0.02 16.84
CA ASP A 186 5.75 1.28 17.57
C ASP A 186 7.24 1.60 17.79
N ASP A 187 8.13 0.65 17.49
CA ASP A 187 9.58 0.75 17.66
C ASP A 187 10.28 1.08 16.32
N LEU A 188 10.37 2.38 16.01
CA LEU A 188 11.10 2.93 14.86
C LEU A 188 10.66 2.39 13.48
N PRO A 189 9.37 2.53 13.12
CA PRO A 189 8.86 2.13 11.82
C PRO A 189 9.64 2.76 10.66
N ASN A 190 9.69 2.06 9.54
CA ASN A 190 10.39 2.50 8.33
C ASN A 190 9.45 2.78 7.16
N LEU A 191 8.15 2.54 7.35
CA LEU A 191 7.07 2.91 6.44
C LEU A 191 6.04 3.80 7.12
N PHE A 192 5.34 4.61 6.34
CA PHE A 192 4.10 5.27 6.75
C PHE A 192 3.02 5.05 5.70
N ALA A 193 1.76 5.07 6.14
CA ALA A 193 0.59 4.93 5.28
C ALA A 193 0.11 6.30 4.79
N GLN A 194 -0.01 6.47 3.48
CA GLN A 194 -0.52 7.66 2.82
C GLN A 194 -1.83 7.33 2.11
N ARG A 195 -2.86 8.14 2.34
CA ARG A 195 -4.14 8.06 1.63
C ARG A 195 -4.02 8.67 0.24
N VAL A 196 -4.42 7.94 -0.79
CA VAL A 196 -4.33 8.37 -2.19
C VAL A 196 -5.65 8.12 -2.92
N LEU A 197 -6.06 9.06 -3.77
CA LEU A 197 -7.18 8.92 -4.70
C LEU A 197 -6.69 9.08 -6.13
N TYR A 198 -7.11 8.17 -7.02
CA TYR A 198 -6.77 8.26 -8.44
C TYR A 198 -7.85 7.72 -9.38
N ASP A 199 -8.57 6.66 -9.01
CA ASP A 199 -9.59 6.04 -9.86
C ASP A 199 -11.03 6.54 -9.57
N HIS A 200 -11.22 7.16 -8.41
CA HIS A 200 -12.46 7.80 -7.96
C HIS A 200 -12.19 8.98 -7.01
N ASP A 201 -13.22 9.77 -6.69
CA ASP A 201 -13.12 10.93 -5.79
C ASP A 201 -13.78 10.72 -4.40
N ASP A 202 -14.22 9.50 -4.10
CA ASP A 202 -14.83 9.17 -2.80
C ASP A 202 -13.80 9.11 -1.66
N LEU A 203 -13.78 10.16 -0.83
CA LEU A 203 -12.88 10.31 0.32
C LEU A 203 -12.99 9.19 1.38
N ARG A 204 -14.09 8.42 1.36
CA ARG A 204 -14.34 7.32 2.29
C ARG A 204 -13.58 6.04 1.91
N MET A 205 -13.11 5.95 0.66
CA MET A 205 -12.49 4.75 0.10
C MET A 205 -11.11 4.99 -0.53
N PRO A 206 -10.23 5.80 0.08
CA PRO A 206 -8.89 6.03 -0.45
C PRO A 206 -8.12 4.71 -0.58
N HIS A 207 -7.20 4.68 -1.52
CA HIS A 207 -6.12 3.70 -1.53
C HIS A 207 -5.18 4.00 -0.36
N ILE A 208 -4.69 2.94 0.28
CA ILE A 208 -3.71 3.03 1.35
C ILE A 208 -2.36 2.63 0.78
N MET A 209 -1.45 3.58 0.66
CA MET A 209 -0.16 3.39 0.00
C MET A 209 0.98 3.56 1.00
N PHE A 210 1.89 2.60 1.05
CA PHE A 210 3.06 2.69 1.91
C PHE A 210 4.22 3.40 1.21
N PHE A 211 4.81 4.34 1.93
CA PHE A 211 6.02 5.06 1.52
C PHE A 211 7.11 4.90 2.58
N ALA A 212 8.38 4.87 2.15
CA ALA A 212 9.51 4.77 3.06
C ALA A 212 9.70 6.09 3.84
N THR A 213 9.77 6.03 5.17
CA THR A 213 10.06 7.23 6.01
C THR A 213 11.54 7.60 5.99
N LYS A 214 12.41 6.62 5.76
CA LYS A 214 13.86 6.72 5.79
C LYS A 214 14.47 5.78 4.76
N ASP A 215 15.77 5.89 4.58
CA ASP A 215 16.52 4.91 3.80
C ASP A 215 16.50 3.54 4.50
N ILE A 216 16.18 2.50 3.74
CA ILE A 216 16.04 1.12 4.24
C ILE A 216 17.09 0.23 3.55
N PRO A 217 18.09 -0.25 4.31
CA PRO A 217 19.04 -1.25 3.84
C PRO A 217 18.37 -2.56 3.37
N PRO A 218 19.03 -3.30 2.46
CA PRO A 218 18.61 -4.64 2.09
C PRO A 218 18.36 -5.53 3.31
N LEU A 219 17.33 -6.38 3.20
CA LEU A 219 16.92 -7.40 4.15
C LEU A 219 16.44 -6.88 5.51
N GLN A 220 16.34 -5.56 5.70
CA GLN A 220 15.66 -5.00 6.86
C GLN A 220 14.14 -5.25 6.74
N GLU A 221 13.54 -5.73 7.83
CA GLU A 221 12.09 -5.90 7.94
C GLU A 221 11.37 -4.56 7.76
N LEU A 222 10.32 -4.59 6.94
CA LEU A 222 9.44 -3.47 6.72
C LEU A 222 8.35 -3.45 7.78
N SER A 223 8.18 -2.29 8.41
CA SER A 223 7.14 -2.05 9.41
C SER A 223 6.59 -0.64 9.25
N TYR A 224 5.28 -0.49 9.46
CA TYR A 224 4.63 0.82 9.38
C TYR A 224 4.22 1.34 10.75
N GLU A 225 4.25 2.67 10.86
CA GLU A 225 3.70 3.39 12.01
C GLU A 225 2.19 3.49 11.93
N TYR A 226 1.53 3.33 13.07
CA TYR A 226 0.15 3.71 13.22
C TYR A 226 0.05 5.18 13.61
N ASP A 227 -0.58 6.01 12.80
CA ASP A 227 -0.87 7.39 13.21
C ASP A 227 -2.03 7.39 14.22
N TYR A 228 -1.69 7.34 15.50
CA TYR A 228 -2.69 7.38 16.59
C TYR A 228 -3.44 8.71 16.66
N ASP A 229 -2.82 9.78 16.15
CA ASP A 229 -3.28 11.16 16.23
C ASP A 229 -4.05 11.61 14.98
N ASP A 230 -3.96 10.89 13.86
CA ASP A 230 -4.83 11.12 12.70
C ASP A 230 -6.28 10.66 13.03
N PRO A 231 -7.25 11.58 13.13
CA PRO A 231 -8.65 11.24 13.37
C PRO A 231 -9.29 10.46 12.20
N LEU A 232 -8.57 10.30 11.08
CA LEU A 232 -8.94 9.53 9.90
C LEU A 232 -8.07 8.28 9.70
N ALA A 233 -7.13 7.98 10.62
CA ALA A 233 -6.29 6.79 10.56
C ALA A 233 -7.14 5.51 10.51
N TYR A 234 -6.68 4.56 9.69
CA TYR A 234 -7.31 3.26 9.54
C TYR A 234 -6.79 2.29 10.59
N GLN A 235 -7.61 1.89 11.56
CA GLN A 235 -7.24 0.93 12.61
C GLN A 235 -7.16 -0.49 12.07
N LEU A 236 -5.99 -1.14 12.16
CA LEU A 236 -5.86 -2.59 11.99
C LEU A 236 -6.29 -3.28 13.28
N PHE A 237 -7.37 -4.03 13.20
CA PHE A 237 -7.81 -4.96 14.22
C PHE A 237 -7.55 -6.38 13.79
#